data_AF-A0A0G4N7Y2-F1
#
_entry.id   AF-A0A0G4N7Y2-F1
#
_cell.length_a   1.000
_cell.length_b   1.000
_cell.length_c   1.000
_cell.angle_alpha   90.00
_cell.angle_beta   90.00
_cell.angle_gamma   90.00
#
_symmetry.space_group_name_H-M   'P 1'
#
loop_
_entity.id
_entity.type
_entity.pdbx_description
1 polymer ?
#
loop_
_entity_poly.entity_id
_entity_poly.type
_entity_poly.pdbx_seq_one_letter_code
_entity_poly.pdbx_strand_id
1 'polypeptide(L)'
;MIIIRTGSDIKAGSELTFGFKSTTFIETYEDVQQALRSWHFTCNRGLCAVKQVTSTEELDRRRGFLEVLDGVLDGDYGPPNVAIAKRSLLDFEKTYRPMSPSFTLIYL
;
A
#
# COMPACT_ATOMS: atom_id res chain seq x y z
N MET A 1 27.03 -3.38 -5.63
CA MET A 1 26.35 -4.52 -6.28
C MET A 1 24.85 -4.36 -6.05
N ILE A 2 24.03 -4.54 -7.07
CA ILE A 2 22.56 -4.48 -6.96
C ILE A 2 22.02 -5.89 -7.28
N ILE A 3 21.13 -6.40 -6.43
CA ILE A 3 20.44 -7.69 -6.63
C ILE A 3 19.00 -7.37 -7.02
N ILE A 4 18.58 -7.85 -8.19
CA ILE A 4 17.19 -7.74 -8.65
C ILE A 4 16.55 -9.13 -8.54
N ARG A 5 15.41 -9.22 -7.86
CA ARG A 5 14.64 -10.46 -7.67
C ARG A 5 13.25 -10.31 -8.27
N THR A 6 12.74 -11.41 -8.82
CA THR A 6 11.35 -11.49 -9.29
C THR A 6 10.41 -11.63 -8.08
N GLY A 7 9.36 -10.82 -8.03
CA GLY A 7 8.32 -10.92 -6.98
C GLY A 7 7.25 -11.98 -7.27
N SER A 8 7.16 -12.44 -8.52
CA SER A 8 6.19 -13.43 -9.00
C SER A 8 6.75 -14.18 -10.20
N ASP A 9 6.02 -15.20 -10.66
CA ASP A 9 6.32 -15.85 -11.94
C ASP A 9 6.23 -14.85 -13.10
N ILE A 10 7.17 -14.93 -14.04
CA ILE A 10 7.26 -14.04 -15.20
C ILE A 10 7.35 -14.88 -16.47
N LYS A 11 6.48 -14.60 -17.44
CA LYS A 11 6.52 -15.27 -18.76
C LYS A 11 7.68 -14.75 -19.59
N ALA A 12 8.29 -15.61 -20.39
CA ALA A 12 9.33 -15.21 -21.33
C ALA A 12 8.84 -14.06 -22.25
N GLY A 13 9.70 -13.07 -22.47
CA GLY A 13 9.38 -11.87 -23.26
C GLY A 13 8.51 -10.83 -22.53
N SER A 14 8.19 -11.03 -21.25
CA SER A 14 7.47 -10.01 -20.46
C SER A 14 8.41 -8.87 -20.05
N GLU A 15 7.87 -7.67 -20.01
CA GLU A 15 8.56 -6.49 -19.47
C GLU A 15 8.77 -6.64 -17.95
N LEU A 16 10.00 -6.36 -17.50
CA LEU A 16 10.32 -6.28 -16.07
C LEU A 16 9.95 -4.89 -15.56
N THR A 17 9.07 -4.85 -14.56
CA THR A 17 8.64 -3.60 -13.91
C THR A 17 9.02 -3.60 -12.44
N PHE A 18 9.40 -2.45 -11.92
CA PHE A 18 9.66 -2.23 -10.49
C PHE A 18 9.28 -0.80 -10.10
N GLY A 19 8.95 -0.59 -8.83
CA GLY A 19 8.54 0.73 -8.33
C GLY A 19 9.73 1.68 -8.24
N PHE A 20 9.57 2.91 -8.73
CA PHE A 20 10.56 4.00 -8.56
C PHE A 20 10.56 4.61 -7.15
N LYS A 21 9.50 4.35 -6.38
CA LYS A 21 9.35 4.74 -4.98
C LYS A 21 8.65 3.64 -4.20
N SER A 22 8.85 3.63 -2.87
CA SER A 22 8.02 2.86 -1.95
C SER A 22 6.60 3.43 -1.92
N THR A 23 5.61 2.55 -1.86
CA THR A 23 4.20 2.92 -1.73
C THR A 23 3.86 3.20 -0.28
N THR A 24 2.99 4.15 -0.03
CA THR A 24 2.44 4.39 1.31
C THR A 24 0.94 4.07 1.34
N PHE A 25 0.43 3.78 2.54
CA PHE A 25 -0.94 3.34 2.72
C PHE A 25 -1.97 4.46 2.64
N ILE A 26 -1.56 5.69 2.94
CA ILE A 26 -2.40 6.88 3.09
C ILE A 26 -2.14 7.96 2.02
N GLU A 27 -1.29 7.69 1.02
CA GLU A 27 -1.10 8.61 -0.10
C GLU A 27 -2.31 8.63 -1.04
N THR A 28 -2.65 9.85 -1.47
CA THR A 28 -3.62 10.09 -2.54
C THR A 28 -3.02 9.78 -3.91
N TYR A 29 -3.86 9.81 -4.94
CA TYR A 29 -3.39 9.72 -6.33
C TYR A 29 -2.49 10.89 -6.69
N GLU A 30 -2.86 12.09 -6.26
CA GLU A 30 -2.16 13.35 -6.49
C GLU A 30 -0.77 13.34 -5.85
N ASP A 31 -0.65 12.84 -4.61
CA ASP A 31 0.65 12.67 -3.93
C ASP A 31 1.59 11.78 -4.73
N VAL A 32 1.07 10.70 -5.32
CA VAL A 32 1.85 9.79 -6.16
C VAL A 32 2.29 10.46 -7.46
N GLN A 33 1.39 11.16 -8.15
CA GLN A 33 1.76 11.86 -9.40
C GLN A 33 2.81 12.93 -9.12
N GLN A 34 2.67 13.68 -8.03
CA GLN A 34 3.62 14.69 -7.64
C GLN A 34 5.00 14.09 -7.33
N ALA A 35 5.05 12.96 -6.62
CA ALA A 35 6.30 12.26 -6.32
C ALA A 35 6.98 11.68 -7.56
N LEU A 36 6.20 11.29 -8.58
CA LEU A 36 6.71 10.72 -9.84
C LEU A 36 7.02 11.78 -10.91
N ARG A 37 6.71 13.05 -10.66
CA ARG A 37 6.81 14.12 -11.66
C ARG A 37 8.21 14.30 -12.24
N SER A 38 9.27 14.04 -11.47
CA SER A 38 10.67 14.10 -11.91
C SER A 38 11.04 13.02 -12.93
N TRP A 39 10.24 11.95 -13.03
CA TRP A 39 10.42 10.87 -14.00
C TRP A 39 9.70 11.12 -15.33
N HIS A 40 9.04 12.28 -15.48
CA HIS A 40 8.37 12.71 -16.72
C HIS A 40 7.31 11.73 -17.27
N PHE A 41 6.61 11.00 -16.40
CA PHE A 41 5.46 10.18 -16.78
C PHE A 41 4.28 10.35 -15.79
N THR A 42 3.09 9.95 -16.24
CA THR A 42 1.88 9.88 -15.40
C THR A 42 1.58 8.42 -15.08
N CYS A 43 1.45 8.09 -13.80
CA CYS A 43 1.15 6.73 -13.37
C CYS A 43 -0.36 6.48 -13.37
N ASN A 44 -0.84 5.53 -14.18
CA ASN A 44 -2.28 5.24 -14.32
C ASN A 44 -2.62 3.75 -14.30
N ARG A 45 -1.67 2.88 -13.93
CA ARG A 45 -1.87 1.43 -13.84
C ARG A 45 -1.57 0.92 -12.43
N GLY A 46 -2.07 -0.28 -12.14
CA GLY A 46 -1.87 -0.95 -10.85
C GLY A 46 -2.25 -0.11 -9.66
N LEU A 47 -1.33 0.04 -8.71
CA LEU A 47 -1.59 0.76 -7.46
C LEU A 47 -2.03 2.22 -7.69
N CYS A 48 -1.61 2.87 -8.77
CA CYS A 48 -2.07 4.22 -9.10
C CYS A 48 -3.56 4.24 -9.50
N ALA A 49 -4.02 3.23 -10.23
CA ALA A 49 -5.44 3.10 -10.56
C ALA A 49 -6.29 2.81 -9.31
N VAL A 50 -5.77 2.01 -8.38
CA VAL A 50 -6.42 1.78 -7.07
C VAL A 50 -6.54 3.09 -6.29
N LYS A 51 -5.47 3.88 -6.21
CA LYS A 51 -5.46 5.18 -5.52
C LYS A 51 -6.40 6.19 -6.16
N GLN A 52 -6.50 6.20 -7.48
CA GLN A 52 -7.40 7.10 -8.21
C GLN A 52 -8.88 6.90 -7.83
N VAL A 53 -9.28 5.67 -7.47
CA VAL A 53 -10.65 5.37 -7.06
C VAL A 53 -10.83 5.27 -5.53
N THR A 54 -9.74 5.43 -4.77
CA THR A 54 -9.77 5.41 -3.31
C THR A 54 -10.36 6.72 -2.81
N SER A 55 -11.42 6.65 -2.00
CA SER A 55 -12.06 7.84 -1.44
C SER A 55 -11.24 8.42 -0.28
N THR A 56 -11.44 9.70 0.00
CA THR A 56 -10.87 10.36 1.19
C THR A 56 -11.30 9.65 2.47
N GLU A 57 -12.56 9.18 2.54
CA GLU A 57 -13.05 8.40 3.69
C GLU A 57 -12.28 7.08 3.88
N GLU A 58 -11.97 6.36 2.80
CA GLU A 58 -11.14 5.15 2.87
C GLU A 58 -9.73 5.47 3.39
N LEU A 59 -9.14 6.60 2.99
CA LEU A 59 -7.83 7.06 3.48
C LEU A 59 -7.86 7.49 4.95
N ASP A 60 -8.90 8.21 5.38
CA ASP A 60 -9.05 8.65 6.77
C ASP A 60 -9.25 7.46 7.71
N ARG A 61 -10.02 6.45 7.28
CA ARG A 61 -10.14 5.18 8.01
C ARG A 61 -8.80 4.48 8.14
N ARG A 62 -8.02 4.40 7.05
CA ARG A 62 -6.65 3.84 7.09
C ARG A 62 -5.76 4.57 8.09
N ARG A 63 -5.80 5.91 8.09
CA ARG A 63 -5.04 6.75 9.01
C ARG A 63 -5.38 6.43 10.46
N GLY A 64 -6.66 6.37 10.81
CA GLY A 64 -7.10 6.03 12.17
C GLY A 64 -6.64 4.65 12.63
N PHE A 65 -6.66 3.64 11.75
CA PHE A 65 -6.13 2.31 12.10
C PHE A 65 -4.61 2.30 12.27
N LEU A 66 -3.87 3.07 11.46
CA LEU A 66 -2.43 3.20 11.62
C LEU A 66 -2.06 3.88 12.93
N GLU A 67 -2.81 4.92 13.35
CA GLU A 67 -2.63 5.57 14.66
C GLU A 67 -2.86 4.59 15.82
N VAL A 68 -3.88 3.74 15.73
CA VAL A 68 -4.10 2.68 16.74
C VAL A 68 -2.93 1.68 16.75
N LEU A 69 -2.42 1.29 15.59
CA LEU A 69 -1.29 0.36 15.50
C LEU A 69 -0.01 0.99 16.07
N ASP A 70 0.23 2.27 15.83
CA ASP A 70 1.35 3.04 16.39
C ASP A 70 1.28 3.04 17.92
N GLY A 71 0.11 3.38 18.49
CA GLY A 71 -0.08 3.35 19.94
C GLY A 71 0.08 1.94 20.56
N VAL A 72 -0.20 0.86 19.81
CA VAL A 72 0.09 -0.51 20.29
C VAL A 72 1.58 -0.80 20.33
N LEU A 73 2.36 -0.28 19.37
CA LEU A 73 3.80 -0.42 19.34
C LEU A 73 4.49 0.44 20.39
N ASP A 74 3.96 1.63 20.66
CA ASP A 74 4.49 2.58 21.63
C ASP A 74 4.08 2.28 23.08
N GLY A 75 3.15 1.35 23.28
CA GLY A 75 2.74 0.87 24.60
C GLY A 75 1.62 1.68 25.27
N ASP A 76 0.94 2.55 24.52
CA ASP A 76 -0.20 3.36 25.00
C ASP A 76 -1.36 2.51 25.54
N TYR A 77 -1.44 1.26 25.09
CA TYR A 77 -2.46 0.29 25.49
C TYR A 77 -1.96 -0.73 26.53
N GLY A 78 -0.85 -0.44 27.21
CA GLY A 78 -0.21 -1.34 28.16
C GLY A 78 0.73 -2.34 27.48
N PRO A 79 0.94 -3.56 28.05
CA PRO A 79 1.76 -4.59 27.41
C PRO A 79 1.29 -4.85 25.97
N PRO A 80 2.21 -5.18 25.03
CA PRO A 80 1.89 -5.36 23.62
C PRO A 80 0.61 -6.17 23.39
N ASN A 81 -0.47 -5.47 23.01
CA ASN A 81 -1.79 -6.08 22.91
C ASN A 81 -1.99 -6.62 21.49
N VAL A 82 -1.50 -7.85 21.29
CA VAL A 82 -1.57 -8.56 20.01
C VAL A 82 -3.01 -8.69 19.50
N ALA A 83 -4.00 -8.80 20.39
CA ALA A 83 -5.40 -8.90 19.99
C ALA A 83 -5.93 -7.58 19.37
N ILE A 84 -5.58 -6.44 19.95
CA ILE A 84 -5.90 -5.12 19.39
C ILE A 84 -5.17 -4.94 18.06
N ALA A 85 -3.87 -5.21 17.99
CA ALA A 85 -3.11 -5.09 16.75
C ALA A 85 -3.71 -5.94 15.62
N LYS A 86 -4.03 -7.21 15.90
CA LYS A 86 -4.64 -8.12 14.93
C LYS A 86 -5.99 -7.60 14.45
N ARG A 87 -6.84 -7.11 15.35
CA ARG A 87 -8.14 -6.56 15.00
C ARG A 87 -7.99 -5.32 14.11
N SER A 88 -7.12 -4.39 14.49
CA SER A 88 -6.84 -3.19 13.72
C SER A 88 -6.30 -3.51 12.33
N LEU A 89 -5.41 -4.51 12.18
CA LEU A 89 -4.94 -4.97 10.88
C LEU A 89 -6.06 -5.56 10.01
N LEU A 90 -6.94 -6.38 10.58
CA LEU A 90 -8.09 -6.93 9.86
C LEU A 90 -9.09 -5.86 9.44
N ASP A 91 -9.31 -4.84 10.26
CA ASP A 91 -10.20 -3.73 9.93
C ASP A 91 -9.56 -2.76 8.92
N PHE A 92 -8.23 -2.61 8.97
CA PHE A 92 -7.43 -1.90 7.97
C PHE A 92 -7.51 -2.58 6.60
N GLU A 93 -7.39 -3.91 6.54
CA GLU A 93 -7.51 -4.68 5.29
C GLU A 93 -8.85 -4.44 4.59
N LYS A 94 -9.95 -4.31 5.34
CA LYS A 94 -11.29 -4.03 4.80
C LYS A 94 -11.43 -2.66 4.14
N THR A 95 -10.46 -1.75 4.32
CA THR A 95 -10.44 -0.45 3.62
C THR A 95 -9.95 -0.56 2.19
N TYR A 96 -9.46 -1.72 1.76
CA TYR A 96 -9.12 -1.99 0.38
C TYR A 96 -10.33 -2.60 -0.32
N ARG A 97 -10.75 -2.00 -1.44
CA ARG A 97 -11.71 -2.65 -2.32
C ARG A 97 -11.08 -3.92 -2.88
N PRO A 98 -11.86 -4.99 -3.09
CA PRO A 98 -11.37 -6.17 -3.78
C PRO A 98 -10.83 -5.73 -5.15
N MET A 99 -9.52 -5.85 -5.32
CA MET A 99 -8.89 -5.59 -6.61
C MET A 99 -9.48 -6.58 -7.63
N SER A 100 -9.69 -6.11 -8.86
CA SER A 100 -9.91 -7.05 -9.96
C SER A 100 -8.73 -8.04 -10.01
N PRO A 101 -8.92 -9.29 -10.46
CA PRO A 101 -8.01 -10.42 -10.20
C PRO A 101 -6.59 -10.30 -10.81
N SER A 102 -6.23 -9.17 -11.42
CA SER A 102 -4.92 -8.93 -12.00
C SER A 102 -3.87 -8.37 -11.02
N PHE A 103 -4.24 -8.04 -9.78
CA PHE A 103 -3.30 -7.51 -8.78
C PHE A 103 -3.29 -8.37 -7.52
N THR A 104 -2.43 -9.39 -7.51
CA THR A 104 -2.07 -10.09 -6.28
C THR A 104 -1.18 -9.17 -5.45
N LEU A 105 -1.65 -8.79 -4.26
CA LEU A 105 -0.80 -8.15 -3.25
C LEU A 105 0.32 -9.13 -2.87
N ILE A 106 1.52 -8.89 -3.38
CA ILE A 106 2.73 -9.54 -2.88
C ILE A 106 3.04 -8.82 -1.57
N TYR A 107 2.67 -9.44 -0.45
CA TYR A 107 3.21 -9.09 0.85
C TYR A 107 4.72 -9.39 0.79
N LEU A 108 5.54 -8.34 0.91
CA LEU A 108 6.99 -8.43 1.09
C LEU A 108 7.33 -8.87 2.51
#